data_AF-A0A960U181-F1
#
_entry.id   AF-A0A960U181-F1
#
_cell.length_a   1.000
_cell.length_b   1.000
_cell.length_c   1.000
_cell.angle_alpha   90.00
_cell.angle_beta   90.00
_cell.angle_gamma   90.00
#
_symmetry.space_group_name_H-M   'P 1'
#
loop_
_entity.id
_entity.type
_entity.pdbx_description
1 polymer ?
#
loop_
_entity_poly.entity_id
_entity_poly.type
_entity_poly.pdbx_seq_one_letter_code
_entity_poly.pdbx_strand_id
1 'polypeptide(L)' 'MTDKPQVKTCVLAYSGGLDTSVIIPWLKENYGCRVVAFASNLGQEDELDGL' A
#
# COMPACT_ATOMS: atom_id res chain seq x y z
N MET A 1 -0.47 -24.07 -15.27
CA MET A 1 -0.22 -22.62 -15.07
C MET A 1 -1.42 -22.12 -14.29
N THR A 2 -1.29 -21.92 -12.99
CA THR A 2 -2.40 -21.52 -12.13
C THR A 2 -2.71 -20.06 -12.41
N ASP A 3 -3.87 -19.78 -13.02
CA ASP A 3 -4.42 -18.45 -13.11
C ASP A 3 -4.49 -17.85 -11.70
N LYS A 4 -3.65 -16.84 -11.44
CA LYS A 4 -3.76 -16.07 -10.21
C LYS A 4 -5.06 -15.28 -10.30
N PRO A 5 -5.94 -15.34 -9.28
CA PRO A 5 -7.17 -14.57 -9.30
C PRO A 5 -6.85 -13.08 -9.48
N GLN A 6 -7.59 -12.43 -10.38
CA GLN A 6 -7.39 -11.03 -10.68
C GLN A 6 -7.73 -10.17 -9.45
N VAL A 7 -6.71 -9.57 -8.83
CA VAL A 7 -6.87 -8.69 -7.67
C VAL A 7 -7.40 -7.34 -8.14
N LYS A 8 -8.64 -7.00 -7.80
CA LYS A 8 -9.26 -5.71 -8.17
C LYS A 8 -8.87 -4.57 -7.24
N THR A 9 -8.70 -4.86 -5.95
CA THR A 9 -8.33 -3.86 -4.92
C THR A 9 -7.40 -4.48 -3.90
N CYS A 10 -6.37 -3.75 -3.51
CA CYS A 10 -5.42 -4.08 -2.45
C CYS A 10 -5.47 -2.99 -1.37
N VAL A 11 -5.64 -3.38 -0.11
CA VAL A 11 -5.45 -2.48 1.03
C VAL A 11 -4.03 -2.68 1.53
N LEU A 12 -3.23 -1.63 1.49
CA LEU A 12 -1.82 -1.63 1.88
C LEU A 12 -1.70 -1.01 3.27
N ALA A 13 -1.15 -1.76 4.23
CA ALA A 13 -0.67 -1.17 5.48
C ALA A 13 0.51 -0.24 5.14
N TYR A 14 0.30 1.06 5.31
CA TYR A 14 1.19 2.11 4.87
C TYR A 14 1.76 2.83 6.09
N SER A 15 3.07 2.74 6.28
CA SER A 15 3.77 3.42 7.37
C SER A 15 4.31 4.80 6.97
N GLY A 16 4.27 5.13 5.68
CA GLY A 16 4.87 6.35 5.12
C GLY A 16 6.37 6.25 4.82
N GLY A 17 7.03 5.16 5.21
CA GLY A 17 8.42 4.91 4.84
C GLY A 17 8.62 4.73 3.34
N LEU A 18 9.86 4.88 2.87
CA LEU A 18 10.25 4.74 1.47
C LEU A 18 9.76 3.41 0.87
N ASP A 19 9.95 2.31 1.58
CA ASP A 19 9.57 0.97 1.10
C ASP A 19 8.06 0.88 0.83
N THR A 20 7.25 1.37 1.78
CA THR A 20 5.79 1.37 1.66
C THR A 20 5.28 2.38 0.63
N SER A 21 6.10 3.38 0.27
CA SER A 21 5.78 4.34 -0.79
C SER A 21 6.12 3.78 -2.17
N VAL A 22 7.26 3.10 -2.32
CA VAL A 22 7.71 2.48 -3.58
C VAL A 22 6.86 1.26 -3.97
N ILE A 23 6.29 0.54 -3.01
CA ILE A 23 5.45 -0.62 -3.31
C ILE A 23 4.11 -0.24 -3.96
N ILE A 24 3.61 1.00 -3.79
CA ILE A 24 2.35 1.47 -4.37
C ILE A 24 2.36 1.43 -5.91
N PRO A 25 3.30 2.10 -6.63
CA PRO A 25 3.38 2.00 -8.07
C PRO A 25 3.67 0.57 -8.53
N TRP A 26 4.51 -0.17 -7.80
CA TRP A 26 4.80 -1.57 -8.11
C TRP A 26 3.55 -2.45 -8.11
N LEU A 27 2.67 -2.32 -7.12
CA LEU A 27 1.40 -3.05 -7.05
C LEU A 27 0.46 -2.67 -8.21
N LYS A 28 0.40 -1.37 -8.57
CA LYS A 28 -0.40 -0.90 -9.70
C LYS A 28 0.09 -1.47 -11.03
N GLU A 29 1.40 -1.48 -11.26
CA GLU A 29 2.03 -1.95 -12.50
C GLU A 29 1.97 -3.47 -12.65
N ASN A 30 2.24 -4.21 -11.57
CA ASN A 30 2.35 -5.68 -11.63
C ASN A 30 1.00 -6.39 -11.49
N TYR A 31 0.01 -5.75 -10.85
CA TYR A 31 -1.30 -6.37 -10.59
C TYR A 31 -2.47 -5.62 -11.23
N GLY A 32 -2.27 -4.42 -11.79
CA GLY A 32 -3.34 -3.64 -12.42
C GLY A 32 -4.48 -3.30 -11.45
N CYS A 33 -4.19 -3.22 -10.15
CA CYS A 33 -5.18 -3.15 -9.10
C CYS A 33 -5.26 -1.75 -8.48
N ARG A 34 -6.43 -1.43 -7.91
CA ARG A 34 -6.59 -0.21 -7.10
C ARG A 34 -5.92 -0.43 -5.74
N VAL A 35 -4.98 0.44 -5.38
CA VAL A 35 -4.31 0.39 -4.07
C VAL A 35 -4.93 1.44 -3.15
N VAL A 36 -5.32 1.03 -1.94
CA VAL A 36 -5.80 1.90 -0.86
C VAL A 36 -4.78 1.83 0.28
N ALA A 37 -4.09 2.93 0.56
CA ALA A 37 -3.17 3.02 1.68
C ALA A 37 -3.96 3.18 2.99
N PHE A 38 -3.60 2.40 4.00
CA PHE A 38 -4.14 2.47 5.35
C PHE A 38 -2.99 2.70 6.33
N ALA A 39 -3.00 3.86 6.97
CA ALA A 39 -2.12 4.19 8.08
C ALA A 39 -2.97 4.25 9.36
N SER A 40 -2.53 3.58 10.41
CA SER A 40 -3.17 3.63 11.74
C SER A 40 -2.23 4.31 12.73
N ASN A 41 -2.77 5.22 13.53
CA ASN A 41 -2.04 5.79 14.66
C ASN A 41 -2.02 4.78 15.82
N LEU A 42 -0.83 4.32 16.19
CA LEU A 42 -0.57 3.41 17.32
C LEU A 42 0.30 4.07 18.40
N GLY A 43 0.43 5.40 18.38
CA GLY A 43 1.29 6.17 19.28
C GLY A 43 2.59 6.66 18.64
N GLN A 44 2.68 6.71 17.30
CA GLN A 44 3.86 7.21 16.58
C GLN A 44 4.05 8.75 16.61
N GLU A 45 3.46 9.45 17.59
CA GLU A 45 3.52 10.92 17.75
C GLU A 45 3.43 11.67 16.40
N ASP A 46 4.42 12.50 16.07
CA ASP A 46 4.47 13.38 14.88
C ASP A 46 4.78 12.65 13.56
N GLU A 47 5.04 11.34 13.57
CA GLU A 47 5.51 10.60 12.38
C GLU A 47 4.42 10.44 11.30
N LEU A 48 3.16 10.68 11.64
CA LEU A 48 2.03 10.68 10.72
C LEU A 48 1.69 12.07 10.15
N ASP A 49 2.30 13.14 10.67
CA ASP A 49 2.03 14.50 10.18
C ASP A 49 2.74 14.72 8.83
N GLY A 50 1.95 14.81 7.76
CA GLY A 50 2.43 15.00 6.38
C GLY A 50 2.22 13.81 5.45
N LEU A 51 1.60 12.74 5.95
CA LEU A 51 1.06 11.59 5.19
C LEU A 51 -0.36 11.84 4.69
#